data_AF-A0A7C2NKB9-F1
#
_entry.id   AF-A0A7C2NKB9-F1
#
_cell.length_a   1.000
_cell.length_b   1.000
_cell.length_c   1.000
_cell.angle_alpha   90.00
_cell.angle_beta   90.00
_cell.angle_gamma   90.00
#
_symmetry.space_group_name_H-M   'P 1'
#
loop_
_entity.id
_entity.type
_entity.pdbx_description
1 polymer ?
#
loop_
_entity_poly.entity_id
_entity_poly.type
_entity_poly.pdbx_seq_one_letter_code
_entity_poly.pdbx_strand_id
1 'polypeptide(L)'
;INARRALAGDPPLAIEAIDLTDRKAFELLKGCQTTAVFQLESRGMKDLIRRLQPDCFEDVIALVALFRPGPLESGMVDDFIARKHGRAAIEYPHPDLEPILKPTYGVIVYQEQVMQIAQVLAQYTLGGADLLRRAMGKKKPEEMAKQREIFLEGATGRGVDAGVAGYIFDLMEKFAGYGFNKSHSAAYALVSIQTAWLKAHYPAAFMAAVLSADMDNTDKVVVLIDECRAMGLKVEPPRVNDSDYRFTIRDDATVVYGLGAIKGVGQGAIESVLEARAEGGPFRDLHDFVRRVDRGRLNRRVLEAMIRAGALDGLGPNRASLMAALPDALRLAEAAAEQEAAGQGDLFGMFAEDTAAEEPPVPVVELPEWDDFDRLSQEKEVLGLYLTGHPIQGVMDEIRQFSDMRFGELTGQLEDMAPKANGRPQERNVVVAGLMIGVRPRITQQGEKEAFLLLDDGTGRIEARLFPEDYKRHAEQLGKDQVLVLEGGASFDNFSGGVRLRVKSLMTMDQAREAYARELRLVLGEGFGPEGVGRLVDVLAPFRPGRCPVLVDLRNGHARGRMVLGDGWRIGPSGELLRRLRLLPGVERVDLKHARAAAALARTED
;
A
#
# COMPACT_ATOMS: atom_id res chain seq x y z
N ILE A 1 -14.56 6.21 18.18
CA ILE A 1 -14.47 7.64 18.55
C ILE A 1 -15.34 7.96 19.76
N ASN A 2 -16.68 7.96 19.63
CA ASN A 2 -17.57 8.39 20.73
C ASN A 2 -17.46 7.56 22.02
N ALA A 3 -17.20 6.26 21.94
CA ALA A 3 -16.93 5.45 23.13
C ALA A 3 -15.72 5.95 23.93
N ARG A 4 -14.63 6.34 23.26
CA ARG A 4 -13.43 6.89 23.93
C ARG A 4 -13.65 8.32 24.43
N ARG A 5 -14.40 9.14 23.69
CA ARG A 5 -14.81 10.48 24.14
C ARG A 5 -15.65 10.41 25.42
N ALA A 6 -16.58 9.47 25.50
CA ALA A 6 -17.36 9.24 26.71
C ALA A 6 -16.49 8.83 27.91
N LEU A 7 -15.49 7.97 27.70
CA LEU A 7 -14.52 7.62 28.75
C LEU A 7 -13.68 8.82 29.22
N ALA A 8 -13.41 9.77 28.33
CA ALA A 8 -12.70 11.02 28.63
C ALA A 8 -13.62 12.13 29.21
N GLY A 9 -14.94 11.91 29.27
CA GLY A 9 -15.92 12.92 29.68
C GLY A 9 -16.23 13.98 28.61
N ASP A 10 -15.78 13.77 27.37
CA ASP A 10 -16.02 14.68 26.25
C ASP A 10 -17.42 14.47 25.64
N PRO A 11 -18.07 15.52 25.11
CA PRO A 11 -19.33 15.38 24.40
C PRO A 11 -19.17 14.53 23.13
N PRO A 12 -20.20 13.78 22.71
CA PRO A 12 -20.14 12.97 21.51
C PRO A 12 -19.88 13.83 20.26
N LEU A 13 -19.08 13.31 19.35
CA LEU A 13 -18.85 13.91 18.05
C LEU A 13 -20.11 13.73 17.18
N ALA A 14 -20.63 14.84 16.66
CA ALA A 14 -21.65 14.88 15.62
C ALA A 14 -21.00 15.32 14.30
N ILE A 15 -21.04 14.44 13.29
CA ILE A 15 -20.34 14.67 12.01
C ILE A 15 -20.99 15.79 11.17
N GLU A 16 -22.26 16.07 11.45
CA GLU A 16 -23.05 17.12 10.82
C GLU A 16 -22.66 18.52 11.31
N ALA A 17 -21.97 18.61 12.45
CA ALA A 17 -21.60 19.85 13.11
C ALA A 17 -20.12 20.24 12.94
N ILE A 18 -19.37 19.54 12.08
CA ILE A 18 -17.95 19.84 11.84
C ILE A 18 -17.76 21.17 11.10
N ASP A 19 -16.62 21.80 11.33
CA ASP A 19 -16.22 23.00 10.59
C ASP A 19 -15.82 22.63 9.15
N LEU A 20 -16.58 23.12 8.17
CA LEU A 20 -16.31 22.92 6.74
C LEU A 20 -15.10 23.72 6.23
N THR A 21 -14.53 24.58 7.06
CA THR A 21 -13.32 25.37 6.78
C THR A 21 -12.09 24.84 7.52
N ASP A 22 -12.19 23.66 8.15
CA ASP A 22 -11.13 23.09 8.96
C ASP A 22 -9.79 22.98 8.20
N ARG A 23 -8.79 23.68 8.75
CA ARG A 23 -7.48 23.81 8.11
C ARG A 23 -6.76 22.47 7.93
N LYS A 24 -6.86 21.54 8.90
CA LYS A 24 -6.15 20.25 8.82
C LYS A 24 -6.73 19.37 7.71
N ALA A 25 -8.05 19.38 7.53
CA ALA A 25 -8.69 18.68 6.42
C ALA A 25 -8.19 19.21 5.06
N PHE A 26 -8.09 20.53 4.88
CA PHE A 26 -7.56 21.10 3.64
C PHE A 26 -6.05 20.89 3.47
N GLU A 27 -5.25 20.89 4.53
CA GLU A 27 -3.82 20.55 4.46
C GLU A 27 -3.62 19.10 3.98
N LEU A 28 -4.43 18.16 4.47
CA LEU A 28 -4.46 16.77 4.01
C LEU A 28 -4.81 16.67 2.51
N LEU A 29 -5.84 17.41 2.06
CA LEU A 29 -6.22 17.46 0.64
C LEU A 29 -5.08 18.05 -0.21
N LYS A 30 -4.52 19.21 0.18
CA LYS A 30 -3.41 19.88 -0.53
C LYS A 30 -2.16 19.02 -0.62
N GLY A 31 -1.89 18.21 0.41
CA GLY A 31 -0.83 17.19 0.43
C GLY A 31 -1.11 15.94 -0.41
N CYS A 32 -2.25 15.88 -1.12
CA CYS A 32 -2.67 14.73 -1.94
C CYS A 32 -2.82 13.42 -1.16
N GLN A 33 -3.02 13.49 0.16
CA GLN A 33 -3.18 12.35 1.07
C GLN A 33 -4.62 11.82 1.05
N THR A 34 -5.21 11.69 -0.15
CA THR A 34 -6.63 11.42 -0.35
C THR A 34 -6.98 9.95 -0.56
N THR A 35 -6.06 9.01 -0.30
CA THR A 35 -6.41 7.58 -0.22
C THR A 35 -7.49 7.39 0.85
N ALA A 36 -8.53 6.61 0.57
CA ALA A 36 -9.72 6.44 1.42
C ALA A 36 -10.57 7.71 1.65
N VAL A 37 -10.26 8.84 1.01
CA VAL A 37 -11.12 10.04 1.04
C VAL A 37 -12.13 9.91 -0.10
N PHE A 38 -13.41 9.85 0.27
CA PHE A 38 -14.49 9.53 -0.65
C PHE A 38 -14.47 10.39 -1.93
N GLN A 39 -14.62 9.73 -3.09
CA GLN A 39 -14.51 10.29 -4.46
C GLN A 39 -13.14 10.87 -4.87
N LEU A 40 -12.21 11.09 -3.94
CA LEU A 40 -10.96 11.82 -4.19
C LEU A 40 -9.72 10.91 -4.31
N GLU A 41 -9.92 9.60 -4.46
CA GLU A 41 -8.85 8.60 -4.30
C GLU A 41 -8.03 8.32 -5.56
N SER A 42 -8.63 8.51 -6.75
CA SER A 42 -8.00 8.11 -8.01
C SER A 42 -6.72 8.90 -8.29
N ARG A 43 -5.75 8.28 -8.98
CA ARG A 43 -4.49 8.94 -9.34
C ARG A 43 -4.71 10.25 -10.10
N GLY A 44 -5.58 10.24 -11.11
CA GLY A 44 -5.86 11.46 -11.88
C GLY A 44 -6.52 12.55 -11.03
N MET A 45 -7.35 12.17 -10.05
CA MET A 45 -7.95 13.12 -9.12
C MET A 45 -6.90 13.70 -8.17
N LYS A 46 -5.98 12.87 -7.65
CA LYS A 46 -4.83 13.34 -6.86
C LYS A 46 -3.97 14.33 -7.64
N ASP A 47 -3.73 14.07 -8.92
CA ASP A 47 -3.00 14.98 -9.80
C ASP A 47 -3.75 16.30 -10.01
N LEU A 48 -5.08 16.24 -10.16
CA LEU A 48 -5.91 17.44 -10.24
C LEU A 48 -5.86 18.26 -8.94
N ILE A 49 -5.99 17.59 -7.79
CA ILE A 49 -5.89 18.22 -6.45
C ILE A 49 -4.52 18.89 -6.28
N ARG A 50 -3.43 18.22 -6.70
CA ARG A 50 -2.07 18.77 -6.63
C ARG A 50 -1.96 20.10 -7.36
N ARG A 51 -2.58 20.20 -8.55
CA ARG A 51 -2.57 21.39 -9.39
C ARG A 51 -3.52 22.48 -8.89
N LEU A 52 -4.70 22.08 -8.42
CA LEU A 52 -5.73 23.01 -7.94
C LEU A 52 -5.40 23.59 -6.57
N GLN A 53 -4.79 22.81 -5.66
CA GLN A 53 -4.54 23.16 -4.26
C GLN A 53 -5.82 23.67 -3.57
N PRO A 54 -6.86 22.83 -3.40
CA PRO A 54 -8.15 23.25 -2.86
C PRO A 54 -8.01 23.83 -1.46
N ASP A 55 -8.63 24.99 -1.21
CA ASP A 55 -8.50 25.72 0.06
C ASP A 55 -9.83 26.24 0.63
N CYS A 56 -10.94 25.94 -0.04
CA CYS A 56 -12.30 26.18 0.44
C CYS A 56 -13.25 25.05 0.02
N PHE A 57 -14.46 25.04 0.59
CA PHE A 57 -15.45 24.01 0.30
C PHE A 57 -15.89 24.04 -1.18
N GLU A 58 -16.02 25.23 -1.76
CA GLU A 58 -16.40 25.44 -3.16
C GLU A 58 -15.44 24.76 -4.13
N ASP A 59 -14.14 24.74 -3.84
CA ASP A 59 -13.16 24.03 -4.67
C ASP A 59 -13.39 22.51 -4.65
N VAL A 60 -13.82 21.94 -3.52
CA VAL A 60 -14.13 20.51 -3.43
C VAL A 60 -15.37 20.18 -4.26
N ILE A 61 -16.38 21.04 -4.22
CA ILE A 61 -17.56 20.94 -5.10
C ILE A 61 -17.13 20.99 -6.57
N ALA A 62 -16.18 21.87 -6.92
CA ALA A 62 -15.65 22.00 -8.27
C ALA A 62 -14.82 20.78 -8.70
N LEU A 63 -13.98 20.22 -7.83
CA LEU A 63 -13.18 19.02 -8.14
C LEU A 63 -14.04 17.85 -8.62
N VAL A 64 -15.14 17.57 -7.91
CA VAL A 64 -16.09 16.50 -8.26
C VAL A 64 -16.75 16.75 -9.61
N ALA A 65 -17.05 18.01 -9.93
CA ALA A 65 -17.67 18.39 -11.20
C ALA A 65 -16.69 18.35 -12.38
N LEU A 66 -15.44 18.77 -12.14
CA LEU A 66 -14.41 19.01 -13.17
C LEU A 66 -13.63 17.74 -13.55
N PHE A 67 -13.53 16.73 -12.69
CA PHE A 67 -12.79 15.51 -12.99
C PHE A 67 -13.56 14.53 -13.89
N ARG A 68 -13.81 14.96 -15.13
CA ARG A 68 -14.54 14.21 -16.17
C ARG A 68 -13.88 14.43 -17.53
N PRO A 69 -13.96 13.48 -18.49
CA PRO A 69 -13.27 13.58 -19.78
C PRO A 69 -13.54 14.89 -20.53
N GLY A 70 -14.80 15.32 -20.62
CA GLY A 70 -15.18 16.55 -21.33
C GLY A 70 -14.51 17.82 -20.78
N PRO A 71 -14.71 18.18 -19.50
CA PRO A 71 -13.99 19.27 -18.86
C PRO A 71 -12.47 19.22 -19.01
N LEU A 72 -11.86 18.05 -18.83
CA LEU A 72 -10.40 17.86 -18.90
C LEU A 72 -9.86 18.12 -20.32
N GLU A 73 -10.57 17.69 -21.36
CA GLU A 73 -10.17 17.87 -22.76
C GLU A 73 -10.43 19.28 -23.30
N SER A 74 -11.39 20.00 -22.69
CA SER A 74 -11.80 21.34 -23.13
C SER A 74 -10.85 22.49 -22.76
N GLY A 75 -9.85 22.22 -21.91
CA GLY A 75 -8.99 23.26 -21.31
C GLY A 75 -9.63 24.02 -20.14
N MET A 76 -10.92 23.81 -19.86
CA MET A 76 -11.66 24.51 -18.79
C MET A 76 -11.03 24.32 -17.41
N VAL A 77 -10.50 23.12 -17.13
CA VAL A 77 -9.84 22.82 -15.86
C VAL A 77 -8.55 23.64 -15.70
N ASP A 78 -7.82 23.85 -16.80
CA ASP A 78 -6.58 24.61 -16.80
C ASP A 78 -6.85 26.09 -16.58
N ASP A 79 -7.89 26.63 -17.22
CA ASP A 79 -8.36 28.00 -17.02
C ASP A 79 -8.81 28.23 -15.58
N PHE A 80 -9.60 27.30 -15.01
CA PHE A 80 -10.05 27.37 -13.62
C PHE A 80 -8.86 27.46 -12.66
N ILE A 81 -7.85 26.59 -12.84
CA ILE A 81 -6.63 26.57 -12.02
C ILE A 81 -5.81 27.84 -12.23
N ALA A 82 -5.64 28.31 -13.47
CA ALA A 82 -4.85 29.49 -13.78
C ALA A 82 -5.45 30.75 -13.14
N ARG A 83 -6.77 30.90 -13.21
CA ARG A 83 -7.51 32.02 -12.61
C ARG A 83 -7.48 31.97 -11.09
N LYS A 84 -7.70 30.80 -10.50
CA LYS A 84 -7.57 30.60 -9.04
C LYS A 84 -6.21 31.08 -8.52
N HIS A 85 -5.13 30.69 -9.20
CA HIS A 85 -3.76 31.04 -8.80
C HIS A 85 -3.30 32.43 -9.27
N GLY A 86 -4.19 33.25 -9.83
CA GLY A 86 -3.86 34.60 -10.31
C GLY A 86 -2.89 34.64 -11.51
N ARG A 87 -2.73 33.51 -12.23
CA ARG A 87 -1.90 33.41 -13.44
C ARG A 87 -2.62 33.89 -14.70
N ALA A 88 -3.96 33.97 -14.61
CA ALA A 88 -4.84 34.57 -15.61
C ALA A 88 -5.82 35.52 -14.91
N ALA A 89 -6.25 36.56 -15.61
CA ALA A 89 -7.23 37.50 -15.08
C ALA A 89 -8.59 36.81 -14.91
N ILE A 90 -9.28 37.10 -13.80
CA ILE A 90 -10.68 36.72 -13.62
C ILE A 90 -11.53 37.76 -14.35
N GLU A 91 -12.09 37.35 -15.47
CA GLU A 91 -12.97 38.20 -16.27
C GLU A 91 -14.42 37.77 -16.11
N TYR A 92 -15.29 38.75 -15.86
CA TYR A 92 -16.73 38.57 -15.86
C TYR A 92 -17.28 39.26 -17.12
N PRO A 93 -18.02 38.55 -17.98
CA PRO A 93 -18.59 39.15 -19.20
C PRO A 93 -19.53 40.33 -18.94
N HIS A 94 -20.10 40.39 -17.74
CA HIS A 94 -20.95 41.48 -17.28
C HIS A 94 -20.86 41.60 -15.75
N PRO A 95 -20.89 42.81 -15.16
CA PRO A 95 -20.78 43.02 -13.69
C PRO A 95 -21.76 42.17 -12.88
N ASP A 96 -23.01 42.08 -13.31
CA ASP A 96 -24.04 41.29 -12.62
C ASP A 96 -23.79 39.77 -12.60
N LEU A 97 -22.82 39.28 -13.38
CA LEU A 97 -22.43 37.87 -13.33
C LEU A 97 -21.37 37.57 -12.27
N GLU A 98 -20.72 38.59 -11.72
CA GLU A 98 -19.72 38.41 -10.67
C GLU A 98 -20.27 37.60 -9.48
N PRO A 99 -21.44 37.89 -8.88
CA PRO A 99 -21.94 37.10 -7.76
C PRO A 99 -22.18 35.62 -8.07
N ILE A 100 -22.50 35.29 -9.33
CA ILE A 100 -22.82 33.94 -9.78
C ILE A 100 -21.55 33.14 -10.08
N LEU A 101 -20.56 33.79 -10.69
CA LEU A 101 -19.35 33.16 -11.21
C LEU A 101 -18.13 33.32 -10.28
N LYS A 102 -18.20 34.19 -9.27
CA LYS A 102 -17.13 34.38 -8.28
C LYS A 102 -16.71 33.08 -7.59
N PRO A 103 -17.63 32.19 -7.15
CA PRO A 103 -17.24 30.90 -6.54
C PRO A 103 -16.49 29.96 -7.50
N THR A 104 -16.52 30.22 -8.80
CA THR A 104 -15.87 29.42 -9.85
C THR A 104 -14.88 30.24 -10.67
N TYR A 105 -14.36 31.34 -10.09
CA TYR A 105 -13.33 32.18 -10.70
C TYR A 105 -13.69 32.67 -12.12
N GLY A 106 -14.95 33.04 -12.35
CA GLY A 106 -15.43 33.52 -13.65
C GLY A 106 -15.71 32.42 -14.69
N VAL A 107 -15.60 31.13 -14.33
CA VAL A 107 -15.83 30.00 -15.23
C VAL A 107 -17.23 29.43 -15.02
N ILE A 108 -17.97 29.14 -16.10
CA ILE A 108 -19.29 28.49 -16.01
C ILE A 108 -19.08 26.98 -15.85
N VAL A 109 -19.39 26.45 -14.65
CA VAL A 109 -19.19 25.03 -14.31
C VAL A 109 -20.52 24.32 -14.07
N TYR A 110 -21.49 25.04 -13.47
CA TYR A 110 -22.73 24.42 -12.99
C TYR A 110 -23.96 24.75 -13.83
N GLN A 111 -24.90 23.82 -13.85
CA GLN A 111 -26.22 24.01 -14.46
C GLN A 111 -26.99 25.15 -13.77
N GLU A 112 -26.88 25.25 -12.45
CA GLU A 112 -27.50 26.29 -11.64
C GLU A 112 -26.93 27.68 -11.97
N GLN A 113 -25.65 27.78 -12.37
CA GLN A 113 -25.08 29.05 -12.85
C GLN A 113 -25.73 29.49 -14.16
N VAL A 114 -25.94 28.57 -15.11
CA VAL A 114 -26.67 28.87 -16.36
C VAL A 114 -28.08 29.38 -16.06
N MET A 115 -28.77 28.74 -15.10
CA MET A 115 -30.11 29.15 -14.71
C MET A 115 -30.11 30.55 -14.06
N GLN A 116 -29.16 30.83 -13.18
CA GLN A 116 -29.01 32.14 -12.53
C GLN A 116 -28.61 33.24 -13.53
N ILE A 117 -27.74 32.95 -14.50
CA ILE A 117 -27.35 33.89 -15.57
C ILE A 117 -28.60 34.29 -16.37
N ALA A 118 -29.43 33.33 -16.77
CA ALA A 118 -30.67 33.58 -17.50
C ALA A 118 -31.68 34.40 -16.68
N GLN A 119 -31.80 34.10 -15.38
CA GLN A 119 -32.66 34.85 -14.48
C GLN A 119 -32.21 36.30 -14.32
N VAL A 120 -30.91 36.51 -14.05
CA VAL A 120 -30.35 37.83 -13.75
C VAL A 120 -30.27 38.69 -15.00
N LEU A 121 -29.70 38.18 -16.11
CA LEU A 121 -29.50 38.97 -17.32
C LEU A 121 -30.76 39.11 -18.16
N ALA A 122 -31.54 38.03 -18.33
CA ALA A 122 -32.65 38.00 -19.28
C ALA A 122 -34.03 37.90 -18.62
N GLN A 123 -34.12 38.09 -17.29
CA GLN A 123 -35.39 38.11 -16.53
C GLN A 123 -36.21 36.81 -16.65
N TYR A 124 -35.56 35.67 -16.90
CA TYR A 124 -36.22 34.38 -16.90
C TYR A 124 -36.84 34.07 -15.53
N THR A 125 -38.01 33.42 -15.52
CA THR A 125 -38.47 32.72 -14.31
C THR A 125 -37.58 31.51 -14.05
N LEU A 126 -37.47 31.04 -12.80
CA LEU A 126 -36.69 29.83 -12.48
C LEU A 126 -37.13 28.60 -13.30
N GLY A 127 -38.44 28.46 -13.54
CA GLY A 127 -38.98 27.42 -14.40
C GLY A 127 -38.58 27.58 -15.87
N GLY A 128 -38.62 28.81 -16.39
CA GLY A 128 -38.11 29.13 -17.73
C GLY A 128 -36.61 28.84 -17.87
N ALA A 129 -35.82 29.14 -16.84
CA ALA A 129 -34.39 28.91 -16.83
C ALA A 129 -34.05 27.41 -16.84
N ASP A 130 -34.86 26.57 -16.19
CA ASP A 130 -34.71 25.10 -16.31
C ASP A 130 -35.07 24.61 -17.73
N LEU A 131 -36.06 25.21 -18.39
CA LEU A 131 -36.37 24.90 -19.80
C LEU A 131 -35.19 25.23 -20.71
N LEU A 132 -34.54 26.39 -20.50
CA LEU A 132 -33.31 26.76 -21.20
C LEU A 132 -32.20 25.73 -20.99
N ARG A 133 -31.93 25.36 -19.73
CA ARG A 133 -30.94 24.33 -19.38
C ARG A 133 -31.22 23.00 -20.10
N ARG A 134 -32.48 22.56 -20.11
CA ARG A 134 -32.89 21.33 -20.81
C ARG A 134 -32.74 21.43 -22.33
N ALA A 135 -33.04 22.59 -22.91
CA ALA A 135 -32.86 22.84 -24.34
C ALA A 135 -31.39 22.73 -24.73
N MET A 136 -30.49 23.36 -23.96
CA MET A 136 -29.06 23.31 -24.18
C MET A 136 -28.49 21.89 -24.04
N GLY A 137 -28.97 21.11 -23.08
CA GLY A 137 -28.55 19.71 -22.92
C GLY A 137 -28.97 18.80 -24.08
N LYS A 138 -30.14 19.06 -24.70
CA LYS A 138 -30.64 18.28 -25.85
C LYS A 138 -30.07 18.72 -27.19
N LYS A 139 -29.44 19.90 -27.27
CA LYS A 139 -28.81 20.47 -28.47
C LYS A 139 -29.74 20.49 -29.70
N LYS A 140 -31.03 20.77 -29.51
CA LYS A 140 -31.99 20.88 -30.62
C LYS A 140 -31.87 22.28 -31.27
N PRO A 141 -31.48 22.39 -32.56
CA PRO A 141 -31.20 23.69 -33.18
C PRO A 141 -32.38 24.67 -33.12
N GLU A 142 -33.60 24.21 -33.42
CA GLU A 142 -34.80 25.04 -33.42
C GLU A 142 -35.17 25.58 -32.03
N GLU A 143 -35.02 24.75 -31.00
CA GLU A 143 -35.34 25.16 -29.62
C GLU A 143 -34.26 26.09 -29.06
N MET A 144 -32.99 25.88 -29.42
CA MET A 144 -31.89 26.78 -29.06
C MET A 144 -32.06 28.16 -29.72
N ALA A 145 -32.50 28.22 -30.98
CA ALA A 145 -32.77 29.49 -31.65
C ALA A 145 -33.87 30.30 -30.93
N LYS A 146 -34.98 29.66 -30.56
CA LYS A 146 -36.05 30.30 -29.77
C LYS A 146 -35.55 30.81 -28.43
N GLN A 147 -34.78 29.98 -27.72
CA GLN A 147 -34.23 30.36 -26.43
C GLN A 147 -33.22 31.51 -26.53
N ARG A 148 -32.45 31.57 -27.62
CA ARG A 148 -31.50 32.67 -27.89
C ARG A 148 -32.22 33.99 -28.09
N GLU A 149 -33.31 33.98 -28.86
CA GLU A 149 -34.14 35.16 -29.09
C GLU A 149 -34.72 35.70 -27.77
N ILE A 150 -35.36 34.83 -26.97
CA ILE A 150 -35.92 35.20 -25.67
C ILE A 150 -34.83 35.75 -24.73
N PHE A 151 -33.64 35.13 -24.70
CA PHE A 151 -32.53 35.61 -23.88
C PHE A 151 -32.04 37.01 -24.31
N LEU A 152 -31.87 37.24 -25.61
CA LEU A 152 -31.42 38.52 -26.14
C LEU A 152 -32.45 39.64 -25.91
N GLU A 153 -33.73 39.36 -26.13
CA GLU A 153 -34.82 40.31 -25.86
C GLU A 153 -34.87 40.67 -24.37
N GLY A 154 -34.80 39.67 -23.49
CA GLY A 154 -34.77 39.90 -22.04
C GLY A 154 -33.55 40.71 -21.59
N ALA A 155 -32.37 40.39 -22.12
CA ALA A 155 -31.12 41.07 -21.77
C ALA A 155 -31.09 42.52 -22.26
N THR A 156 -31.50 42.76 -23.51
CA THR A 156 -31.56 44.12 -24.09
C THR A 156 -32.66 44.95 -23.43
N GLY A 157 -33.81 44.35 -23.08
CA GLY A 157 -34.86 45.00 -22.29
C GLY A 157 -34.40 45.47 -20.90
N ARG A 158 -33.35 44.84 -20.35
CA ARG A 158 -32.70 45.22 -19.10
C ARG A 158 -31.55 46.22 -19.29
N GLY A 159 -31.24 46.60 -20.53
CA GLY A 159 -30.15 47.53 -20.86
C GLY A 159 -28.77 46.88 -21.02
N VAL A 160 -28.68 45.56 -21.17
CA VAL A 160 -27.42 44.87 -21.52
C VAL A 160 -27.18 45.03 -23.03
N ASP A 161 -25.94 45.36 -23.41
CA ASP A 161 -25.55 45.44 -24.81
C ASP A 161 -25.82 44.12 -25.55
N ALA A 162 -26.39 44.20 -26.76
CA ALA A 162 -26.79 43.03 -27.53
C ALA A 162 -25.61 42.12 -27.93
N GLY A 163 -24.43 42.72 -28.17
CA GLY A 163 -23.20 41.97 -28.47
C GLY A 163 -22.70 41.21 -27.24
N VAL A 164 -22.71 41.86 -26.07
CA VAL A 164 -22.36 41.21 -24.79
C VAL A 164 -23.35 40.09 -24.45
N ALA A 165 -24.66 40.33 -24.60
CA ALA A 165 -25.68 39.31 -24.35
C ALA A 165 -25.54 38.10 -25.29
N GLY A 166 -25.26 38.34 -26.58
CA GLY A 166 -24.99 37.27 -27.55
C GLY A 166 -23.76 36.45 -27.18
N TYR A 167 -22.66 37.11 -26.82
CA TYR A 167 -21.44 36.45 -26.38
C TYR A 167 -21.67 35.57 -25.13
N ILE A 168 -22.42 36.06 -24.14
CA ILE A 168 -22.75 35.30 -22.93
C ILE A 168 -23.61 34.09 -23.26
N PHE A 169 -24.58 34.23 -24.17
CA PHE A 169 -25.40 33.10 -24.60
C PHE A 169 -24.56 32.01 -25.28
N ASP A 170 -23.70 32.40 -26.21
CA ASP A 170 -22.82 31.48 -26.94
C ASP A 170 -21.84 30.78 -25.96
N LEU A 171 -21.39 31.49 -24.92
CA LEU A 171 -20.59 30.93 -23.83
C LEU A 171 -21.38 29.86 -23.05
N MET A 172 -22.61 30.17 -22.63
CA MET A 172 -23.48 29.20 -21.95
C MET A 172 -23.75 27.96 -22.81
N GLU A 173 -24.03 28.12 -24.10
CA GLU A 173 -24.28 27.02 -25.03
C GLU A 173 -23.06 26.08 -25.13
N LYS A 174 -21.86 26.67 -25.27
CA LYS A 174 -20.60 25.91 -25.29
C LYS A 174 -20.41 25.09 -24.01
N PHE A 175 -20.73 25.66 -22.85
CA PHE A 175 -20.55 24.99 -21.55
C PHE A 175 -21.67 24.05 -21.14
N ALA A 176 -22.89 24.23 -21.64
CA ALA A 176 -24.03 23.40 -21.25
C ALA A 176 -23.86 21.92 -21.61
N GLY A 177 -23.01 21.59 -22.59
CA GLY A 177 -22.61 20.21 -22.87
C GLY A 177 -21.80 19.54 -21.74
N TYR A 178 -21.20 20.33 -20.85
CA TYR A 178 -20.32 19.87 -19.76
C TYR A 178 -20.79 20.29 -18.37
N GLY A 179 -21.80 21.17 -18.29
CA GLY A 179 -22.34 21.71 -17.05
C GLY A 179 -22.80 20.62 -16.09
N PHE A 180 -22.34 20.70 -14.84
CA PHE A 180 -22.64 19.71 -13.80
C PHE A 180 -23.74 20.21 -12.85
N ASN A 181 -24.46 19.29 -12.22
CA ASN A 181 -25.48 19.63 -11.24
C ASN A 181 -24.80 19.95 -9.89
N LYS A 182 -24.94 21.20 -9.42
CA LYS A 182 -24.25 21.69 -8.22
C LYS A 182 -24.78 21.04 -6.96
N SER A 183 -26.10 20.83 -6.83
CA SER A 183 -26.67 20.23 -5.61
C SER A 183 -26.18 18.80 -5.38
N HIS A 184 -26.09 17.99 -6.44
CA HIS A 184 -25.47 16.67 -6.39
C HIS A 184 -23.98 16.76 -6.03
N SER A 185 -23.23 17.63 -6.71
CA SER A 185 -21.79 17.81 -6.42
C SER A 185 -21.54 18.23 -4.96
N ALA A 186 -22.34 19.14 -4.44
CA ALA A 186 -22.23 19.67 -3.08
C ALA A 186 -22.53 18.61 -2.02
N ALA A 187 -23.55 17.79 -2.23
CA ALA A 187 -23.90 16.70 -1.31
C ALA A 187 -22.77 15.66 -1.19
N TYR A 188 -22.13 15.30 -2.31
CA TYR A 188 -20.99 14.37 -2.30
C TYR A 188 -19.71 15.02 -1.78
N ALA A 189 -19.46 16.29 -2.11
CA ALA A 189 -18.33 17.05 -1.58
C ALA A 189 -18.39 17.17 -0.05
N LEU A 190 -19.59 17.27 0.54
CA LEU A 190 -19.76 17.23 1.99
C LEU A 190 -19.23 15.92 2.59
N VAL A 191 -19.56 14.77 1.99
CA VAL A 191 -19.05 13.46 2.44
C VAL A 191 -17.53 13.37 2.24
N SER A 192 -16.98 13.93 1.16
CA SER A 192 -15.53 14.03 0.95
C SER A 192 -14.84 14.84 2.05
N ILE A 193 -15.39 15.99 2.46
CA ILE A 193 -14.86 16.78 3.58
C ILE A 193 -15.02 16.04 4.91
N GLN A 194 -16.16 15.42 5.17
CA GLN A 194 -16.38 14.65 6.40
C GLN A 194 -15.37 13.50 6.54
N THR A 195 -15.09 12.78 5.45
CA THR A 195 -14.08 11.71 5.45
C THR A 195 -12.66 12.26 5.58
N ALA A 196 -12.32 13.35 4.88
CA ALA A 196 -11.02 14.02 5.04
C ALA A 196 -10.80 14.55 6.47
N TRP A 197 -11.84 15.12 7.08
CA TRP A 197 -11.81 15.64 8.45
C TRP A 197 -11.62 14.51 9.47
N LEU A 198 -12.37 13.41 9.33
CA LEU A 198 -12.19 12.24 10.19
C LEU A 198 -10.78 11.65 10.04
N LYS A 199 -10.24 11.59 8.83
CA LYS A 199 -8.88 11.13 8.57
C LYS A 199 -7.82 12.06 9.20
N ALA A 200 -8.03 13.37 9.15
CA ALA A 200 -7.11 14.36 9.71
C ALA A 200 -7.11 14.40 11.25
N HIS A 201 -8.27 14.22 11.90
CA HIS A 201 -8.41 14.38 13.35
C HIS A 201 -8.45 13.05 14.12
N TYR A 202 -8.90 11.96 13.49
CA TYR A 202 -8.98 10.63 14.10
C TYR A 202 -8.41 9.55 13.16
N PRO A 203 -7.14 9.67 12.73
CA PRO A 203 -6.57 8.84 11.68
C PRO A 203 -6.67 7.34 11.95
N ALA A 204 -6.30 6.88 13.15
CA ALA A 204 -6.38 5.46 13.51
C ALA A 204 -7.83 4.93 13.47
N ALA A 205 -8.78 5.66 14.05
CA ALA A 205 -10.18 5.24 14.08
C ALA A 205 -10.83 5.26 12.69
N PHE A 206 -10.49 6.27 11.87
CA PHE A 206 -10.93 6.37 10.50
C PHE A 206 -10.39 5.22 9.66
N MET A 207 -9.08 4.96 9.72
CA MET A 207 -8.46 3.88 8.95
C MET A 207 -8.96 2.51 9.40
N ALA A 208 -9.17 2.27 10.70
CA ALA A 208 -9.78 1.03 11.17
C ALA A 208 -11.22 0.83 10.63
N ALA A 209 -12.01 1.91 10.53
CA ALA A 209 -13.34 1.85 9.95
C ALA A 209 -13.31 1.56 8.43
N VAL A 210 -12.40 2.20 7.69
CA VAL A 210 -12.24 1.96 6.24
C VAL A 210 -11.73 0.55 5.96
N LEU A 211 -10.72 0.09 6.71
CA LEU A 211 -10.20 -1.28 6.63
C LEU A 211 -11.30 -2.30 6.92
N SER A 212 -12.17 -2.01 7.89
CA SER A 212 -13.32 -2.85 8.20
C SER A 212 -14.39 -2.84 7.10
N ALA A 213 -14.63 -1.70 6.44
CA ALA A 213 -15.62 -1.62 5.37
C ALA A 213 -15.21 -2.42 4.13
N ASP A 214 -13.91 -2.49 3.83
CA ASP A 214 -13.35 -3.20 2.67
C ASP A 214 -12.63 -4.50 3.05
N MET A 215 -12.89 -5.06 4.24
CA MET A 215 -12.12 -6.20 4.79
C MET A 215 -12.17 -7.47 3.92
N ASP A 216 -13.26 -7.64 3.16
CA ASP A 216 -13.46 -8.77 2.25
C ASP A 216 -12.59 -8.67 0.98
N ASN A 217 -12.03 -7.49 0.70
CA ASN A 217 -11.20 -7.23 -0.47
C ASN A 217 -9.73 -7.08 -0.07
N THR A 218 -8.99 -8.19 -0.16
CA THR A 218 -7.57 -8.24 0.22
C THR A 218 -6.71 -7.20 -0.51
N ASP A 219 -6.95 -6.97 -1.81
CA ASP A 219 -6.16 -6.01 -2.60
C ASP A 219 -6.34 -4.58 -2.09
N LYS A 220 -7.57 -4.22 -1.67
CA LYS A 220 -7.82 -2.92 -1.04
C LYS A 220 -7.22 -2.84 0.36
N VAL A 221 -7.35 -3.89 1.18
CA VAL A 221 -6.78 -3.94 2.52
C VAL A 221 -5.26 -3.69 2.48
N VAL A 222 -4.55 -4.28 1.52
CA VAL A 222 -3.11 -4.05 1.32
C VAL A 222 -2.81 -2.57 1.06
N VAL A 223 -3.54 -1.93 0.14
CA VAL A 223 -3.37 -0.50 -0.16
C VAL A 223 -3.66 0.39 1.05
N LEU A 224 -4.68 0.04 1.84
CA LEU A 224 -5.07 0.78 3.04
C LEU A 224 -4.07 0.60 4.19
N ILE A 225 -3.47 -0.58 4.34
CA ILE A 225 -2.39 -0.80 5.32
C ILE A 225 -1.13 -0.03 4.94
N ASP A 226 -0.79 0.01 3.65
CA ASP A 226 0.30 0.86 3.15
C ASP A 226 0.05 2.34 3.45
N GLU A 227 -1.19 2.81 3.29
CA GLU A 227 -1.58 4.16 3.69
C GLU A 227 -1.44 4.36 5.20
N CYS A 228 -1.83 3.39 6.04
CA CYS A 228 -1.62 3.47 7.50
C CYS A 228 -0.14 3.67 7.83
N ARG A 229 0.75 2.89 7.19
CA ARG A 229 2.20 3.00 7.37
C ARG A 229 2.73 4.36 6.90
N ALA A 230 2.26 4.86 5.75
CA ALA A 230 2.63 6.17 5.23
C ALA A 230 2.15 7.34 6.13
N MET A 231 1.03 7.16 6.82
CA MET A 231 0.51 8.09 7.84
C MET A 231 1.25 7.99 9.18
N GLY A 232 2.17 7.04 9.35
CA GLY A 232 2.88 6.78 10.61
C GLY A 232 2.05 5.99 11.63
N LEU A 233 0.94 5.37 11.23
CA LEU A 233 0.16 4.50 12.10
C LEU A 233 0.82 3.13 12.24
N LYS A 234 0.83 2.59 13.45
CA LYS A 234 1.25 1.22 13.73
C LYS A 234 0.09 0.28 13.43
N VAL A 235 0.35 -0.77 12.63
CA VAL A 235 -0.61 -1.85 12.40
C VAL A 235 -0.10 -3.09 13.14
N GLU A 236 -0.82 -3.50 14.18
CA GLU A 236 -0.50 -4.70 14.94
C GLU A 236 -1.07 -5.94 14.25
N PRO A 237 -0.36 -7.08 14.27
CA PRO A 237 -0.83 -8.32 13.64
C PRO A 237 -2.08 -8.87 14.34
N PRO A 238 -2.86 -9.73 13.66
CA PRO A 238 -4.01 -10.37 14.28
C PRO A 238 -3.54 -11.21 15.47
N ARG A 239 -4.32 -11.22 16.56
CA ARG A 239 -4.11 -12.09 17.72
C ARG A 239 -5.44 -12.51 18.31
N VAL A 240 -5.69 -13.80 18.51
CA VAL A 240 -7.00 -14.30 19.00
C VAL A 240 -7.42 -13.70 20.35
N ASN A 241 -6.45 -13.34 21.19
CA ASN A 241 -6.71 -12.74 22.50
C ASN A 241 -7.01 -11.23 22.46
N ASP A 242 -6.56 -10.51 21.42
CA ASP A 242 -6.64 -9.04 21.35
C ASP A 242 -7.51 -8.51 20.19
N SER A 243 -7.60 -9.26 19.10
CA SER A 243 -8.29 -8.87 17.87
C SER A 243 -9.77 -9.23 17.91
N ASP A 244 -10.60 -8.40 17.28
CA ASP A 244 -12.00 -8.70 17.00
C ASP A 244 -12.20 -9.12 15.55
N TYR A 245 -13.45 -9.38 15.15
CA TYR A 245 -13.78 -9.68 13.75
C TYR A 245 -13.38 -8.52 12.82
N ARG A 246 -13.72 -7.28 13.20
CA ARG A 246 -13.38 -6.05 12.47
C ARG A 246 -12.03 -5.49 12.90
N PHE A 247 -11.44 -4.61 12.11
CA PHE A 247 -10.29 -3.83 12.54
C PHE A 247 -10.70 -2.89 13.67
N THR A 248 -9.89 -2.84 14.72
CA THR A 248 -10.11 -1.99 15.89
C THR A 248 -8.90 -1.09 16.12
N ILE A 249 -8.94 -0.28 17.16
CA ILE A 249 -7.82 0.57 17.57
C ILE A 249 -7.45 0.26 19.02
N ARG A 250 -6.16 0.23 19.30
CA ARG A 250 -5.66 0.15 20.67
C ARG A 250 -5.56 1.54 21.30
N ASP A 251 -5.09 2.50 20.51
CA ASP A 251 -4.90 3.91 20.90
C ASP A 251 -5.11 4.82 19.68
N ASP A 252 -4.62 6.07 19.71
CA ASP A 252 -4.82 7.04 18.62
C ASP A 252 -3.81 6.88 17.46
N ALA A 253 -2.82 6.00 17.61
CA ALA A 253 -1.76 5.74 16.64
C ALA A 253 -1.68 4.26 16.20
N THR A 254 -2.43 3.36 16.84
CA THR A 254 -2.33 1.92 16.65
C THR A 254 -3.64 1.28 16.21
N VAL A 255 -3.63 0.68 15.01
CA VAL A 255 -4.71 -0.15 14.46
C VAL A 255 -4.41 -1.62 14.74
N VAL A 256 -5.40 -2.35 15.25
CA VAL A 256 -5.32 -3.79 15.50
C VAL A 256 -5.99 -4.53 14.35
N TYR A 257 -5.29 -5.52 13.78
CA TYR A 257 -5.80 -6.29 12.66
C TYR A 257 -7.09 -7.03 13.04
N GLY A 258 -8.10 -6.97 12.17
CA GLY A 258 -9.34 -7.73 12.33
C GLY A 258 -9.16 -9.18 11.87
N LEU A 259 -9.60 -10.15 12.66
CA LEU A 259 -9.54 -11.57 12.31
C LEU A 259 -10.33 -11.87 11.02
N GLY A 260 -11.35 -11.08 10.70
CA GLY A 260 -12.18 -11.20 9.50
C GLY A 260 -11.42 -10.99 8.19
N ALA A 261 -10.29 -10.28 8.21
CA ALA A 261 -9.49 -10.02 7.03
C ALA A 261 -8.48 -11.16 6.70
N ILE A 262 -8.47 -12.25 7.48
CA ILE A 262 -7.61 -13.41 7.19
C ILE A 262 -8.27 -14.24 6.08
N LYS A 263 -7.58 -14.37 4.95
CA LYS A 263 -8.09 -15.11 3.78
C LYS A 263 -8.30 -16.58 4.12
N GLY A 264 -9.51 -17.07 3.85
CA GLY A 264 -9.88 -18.47 4.08
C GLY A 264 -10.41 -18.76 5.49
N VAL A 265 -10.51 -17.74 6.36
CA VAL A 265 -11.18 -17.85 7.66
C VAL A 265 -12.61 -17.29 7.51
N GLY A 266 -13.62 -18.13 7.73
CA GLY A 266 -15.02 -17.72 7.62
C GLY A 266 -15.49 -16.91 8.83
N GLN A 267 -16.48 -16.02 8.63
CA GLN A 267 -17.07 -15.21 9.70
C GLN A 267 -17.53 -16.06 10.89
N GLY A 268 -18.27 -17.15 10.63
CA GLY A 268 -18.77 -18.03 11.69
C GLY A 268 -17.68 -18.71 12.52
N ALA A 269 -16.49 -18.95 11.94
CA ALA A 269 -15.34 -19.49 12.68
C ALA A 269 -14.79 -18.44 13.67
N ILE A 270 -14.72 -17.17 13.25
CA ILE A 270 -14.24 -16.08 14.11
C ILE A 270 -15.24 -15.76 15.20
N GLU A 271 -16.53 -15.74 14.89
CA GLU A 271 -17.60 -15.57 15.89
C GLU A 271 -17.47 -16.60 17.00
N SER A 272 -17.25 -17.89 16.67
CA SER A 272 -17.03 -18.93 17.66
C SER A 272 -15.75 -18.73 18.48
N VAL A 273 -14.68 -18.19 17.90
CA VAL A 273 -13.46 -17.81 18.66
C VAL A 273 -13.79 -16.71 19.66
N LEU A 274 -14.54 -15.69 19.26
CA LEU A 274 -14.90 -14.56 20.12
C LEU A 274 -15.87 -14.96 21.23
N GLU A 275 -16.84 -15.84 20.94
CA GLU A 275 -17.75 -16.44 21.92
C GLU A 275 -16.97 -17.25 22.96
N ALA A 276 -16.11 -18.18 22.52
CA ALA A 276 -15.29 -18.98 23.41
C ALA A 276 -14.37 -18.11 24.29
N ARG A 277 -13.82 -17.02 23.74
CA ARG A 277 -13.02 -16.03 24.50
C ARG A 277 -13.85 -15.27 25.53
N ALA A 278 -15.09 -14.90 25.20
CA ALA A 278 -15.99 -14.19 26.10
C ALA A 278 -16.43 -15.07 27.28
N GLU A 279 -16.65 -16.36 27.06
CA GLU A 279 -17.07 -17.31 28.10
C GLU A 279 -15.92 -17.77 29.00
N GLY A 280 -14.76 -18.12 28.42
CA GLY A 280 -13.64 -18.72 29.16
C GLY A 280 -12.43 -17.81 29.39
N GLY A 281 -12.50 -16.53 29.00
CA GLY A 281 -11.38 -15.59 29.08
C GLY A 281 -10.30 -15.79 28.00
N PRO A 282 -9.10 -15.21 28.15
CA PRO A 282 -8.00 -15.38 27.20
C PRO A 282 -7.58 -16.84 27.01
N PHE A 283 -7.16 -17.20 25.80
CA PHE A 283 -6.60 -18.52 25.50
C PHE A 283 -5.16 -18.61 26.02
N ARG A 284 -4.84 -19.71 26.68
CA ARG A 284 -3.52 -19.94 27.31
C ARG A 284 -2.50 -20.53 26.34
N ASP A 285 -2.90 -21.54 25.59
CA ASP A 285 -2.08 -22.26 24.63
C ASP A 285 -2.93 -22.82 23.48
N LEU A 286 -2.28 -23.49 22.52
CA LEU A 286 -2.94 -24.08 21.36
C LEU A 286 -3.98 -25.14 21.74
N HIS A 287 -3.74 -25.92 22.80
CA HIS A 287 -4.64 -26.99 23.22
C HIS A 287 -5.90 -26.40 23.86
N ASP A 288 -5.75 -25.40 24.73
CA ASP A 288 -6.85 -24.64 25.32
C ASP A 288 -7.72 -23.99 24.23
N PHE A 289 -7.09 -23.42 23.20
CA PHE A 289 -7.79 -22.85 22.06
C PHE A 289 -8.59 -23.89 21.27
N VAL A 290 -7.97 -25.00 20.85
CA VAL A 290 -8.64 -26.02 20.04
C VAL A 290 -9.75 -26.75 20.81
N ARG A 291 -9.61 -26.90 22.13
CA ARG A 291 -10.64 -27.52 22.99
C ARG A 291 -11.87 -26.64 23.16
N ARG A 292 -11.69 -25.33 23.30
CA ARG A 292 -12.77 -24.39 23.65
C ARG A 292 -13.59 -23.93 22.45
N VAL A 293 -13.02 -23.90 21.25
CA VAL A 293 -13.70 -23.35 20.08
C VAL A 293 -14.42 -24.45 19.28
N ASP A 294 -15.63 -24.14 18.81
CA ASP A 294 -16.48 -25.07 18.05
C ASP A 294 -15.75 -25.67 16.82
N ARG A 295 -15.54 -26.99 16.91
CA ARG A 295 -14.79 -27.81 15.94
C ARG A 295 -15.57 -28.01 14.64
N GLY A 296 -16.90 -27.84 14.66
CA GLY A 296 -17.73 -27.86 13.45
C GLY A 296 -17.46 -26.67 12.52
N ARG A 297 -16.90 -25.58 13.06
CA ARG A 297 -16.65 -24.32 12.34
C ARG A 297 -15.16 -24.06 12.08
N LEU A 298 -14.26 -24.64 12.89
CA LEU A 298 -12.81 -24.56 12.72
C LEU A 298 -12.23 -25.87 12.18
N ASN A 299 -12.10 -25.94 10.86
CA ASN A 299 -11.34 -27.01 10.23
C ASN A 299 -9.82 -26.74 10.28
N ARG A 300 -9.03 -27.79 10.04
CA ARG A 300 -7.56 -27.73 10.02
C ARG A 300 -7.03 -26.61 9.12
N ARG A 301 -7.63 -26.39 7.94
CA ARG A 301 -7.18 -25.36 6.99
C ARG A 301 -7.35 -23.94 7.55
N VAL A 302 -8.43 -23.68 8.29
CA VAL A 302 -8.66 -22.40 8.98
C VAL A 302 -7.59 -22.18 10.05
N LEU A 303 -7.30 -23.21 10.85
CA LEU A 303 -6.26 -23.15 11.89
C LEU A 303 -4.87 -22.90 11.29
N GLU A 304 -4.51 -23.62 10.22
CA GLU A 304 -3.25 -23.39 9.50
C GLU A 304 -3.17 -21.95 8.98
N ALA A 305 -4.26 -21.39 8.44
CA ALA A 305 -4.29 -20.00 7.99
C ALA A 305 -4.12 -19.00 9.15
N MET A 306 -4.75 -19.27 10.30
CA MET A 306 -4.59 -18.46 11.52
C MET A 306 -3.16 -18.50 12.07
N ILE A 307 -2.48 -19.65 12.04
CA ILE A 307 -1.06 -19.76 12.43
C ILE A 307 -0.19 -18.95 11.47
N ARG A 308 -0.37 -19.13 10.15
CA ARG A 308 0.41 -18.41 9.12
C ARG A 308 0.24 -16.89 9.21
N ALA A 309 -0.98 -16.43 9.54
CA ALA A 309 -1.31 -15.03 9.72
C ALA A 309 -0.75 -14.41 11.02
N GLY A 310 -0.29 -15.24 11.96
CA GLY A 310 0.13 -14.83 13.29
C GLY A 310 -0.99 -14.67 14.31
N ALA A 311 -2.23 -15.04 13.96
CA ALA A 311 -3.38 -14.93 14.86
C ALA A 311 -3.23 -15.76 16.14
N LEU A 312 -2.46 -16.85 16.07
CA LEU A 312 -2.20 -17.76 17.20
C LEU A 312 -0.80 -17.52 17.82
N ASP A 313 -0.11 -16.44 17.43
CA ASP A 313 1.17 -16.08 18.04
C ASP A 313 0.98 -15.82 19.54
N GLY A 314 1.82 -16.44 20.37
CA GLY A 314 1.73 -16.40 21.83
C GLY A 314 1.02 -17.60 22.46
N LEU A 315 0.39 -18.48 21.68
CA LEU A 315 -0.19 -19.75 22.16
C LEU A 315 0.78 -20.95 22.07
N GLY A 316 2.04 -20.68 21.72
CA GLY A 316 3.13 -21.63 21.60
C GLY A 316 4.45 -20.89 21.37
N PRO A 317 5.59 -21.60 21.30
CA PRO A 317 6.90 -20.96 21.25
C PRO A 317 7.13 -20.19 19.95
N ASN A 318 6.68 -20.73 18.82
CA ASN A 318 6.87 -20.16 17.49
C ASN A 318 5.90 -20.76 16.46
N ARG A 319 5.77 -20.15 15.28
CA ARG A 319 4.78 -20.60 14.26
C ARG A 319 5.09 -21.98 13.69
N ALA A 320 6.38 -22.29 13.51
CA ALA A 320 6.81 -23.63 13.06
C ALA A 320 6.36 -24.74 14.02
N SER A 321 6.53 -24.50 15.32
CA SER A 321 6.15 -25.41 16.40
C SER A 321 4.62 -25.56 16.49
N LEU A 322 3.88 -24.46 16.42
CA LEU A 322 2.41 -24.47 16.39
C LEU A 322 1.88 -25.28 15.19
N MET A 323 2.47 -25.09 14.01
CA MET A 323 2.10 -25.82 12.80
C MET A 323 2.34 -27.32 12.93
N ALA A 324 3.46 -27.71 13.53
CA ALA A 324 3.80 -29.12 13.76
C ALA A 324 2.94 -29.77 14.85
N ALA A 325 2.56 -29.03 15.89
CA ALA A 325 1.73 -29.51 17.00
C ALA A 325 0.22 -29.60 16.65
N LEU A 326 -0.24 -28.88 15.61
CA LEU A 326 -1.64 -28.77 15.24
C LEU A 326 -2.38 -30.12 15.04
N PRO A 327 -1.82 -31.12 14.32
CA PRO A 327 -2.51 -32.40 14.12
C PRO A 327 -2.75 -33.16 15.44
N ASP A 328 -1.79 -33.14 16.35
CA ASP A 328 -1.92 -33.80 17.65
C ASP A 328 -2.87 -33.05 18.58
N ALA A 329 -2.82 -31.71 18.58
CA ALA A 329 -3.77 -30.89 19.34
C ALA A 329 -5.22 -31.14 18.90
N LEU A 330 -5.47 -31.26 17.59
CA LEU A 330 -6.78 -31.62 17.04
C LEU A 330 -7.24 -33.00 17.52
N ARG A 331 -6.35 -34.00 17.48
CA ARG A 331 -6.66 -35.39 17.90
C ARG A 331 -6.97 -35.49 19.39
N LEU A 332 -6.21 -34.79 20.24
CA LEU A 332 -6.43 -34.77 21.68
C LEU A 332 -7.77 -34.11 22.05
N ALA A 333 -8.11 -33.00 21.39
CA ALA A 333 -9.40 -32.35 21.57
C ALA A 333 -10.57 -33.24 21.12
N GLU A 334 -10.38 -34.11 20.12
CA GLU A 334 -11.39 -35.10 19.69
C GLU A 334 -11.66 -36.14 20.76
N ALA A 335 -10.60 -36.75 21.28
CA ALA A 335 -10.72 -37.75 22.33
C ALA A 335 -11.39 -37.16 23.59
N ALA A 336 -11.06 -35.92 23.96
CA ALA A 336 -11.67 -35.24 25.10
C ALA A 336 -13.19 -35.00 24.89
N ALA A 337 -13.58 -34.51 23.72
CA ALA A 337 -15.00 -34.28 23.40
C ALA A 337 -15.81 -35.59 23.34
N GLU A 338 -15.23 -36.67 22.81
CA GLU A 338 -15.86 -37.99 22.81
C GLU A 338 -16.06 -38.54 24.23
N GLN A 339 -15.08 -38.35 25.12
CA GLN A 339 -15.19 -38.77 26.53
C GLN A 339 -16.28 -38.01 27.29
N GLU A 340 -16.41 -36.70 27.02
CA GLU A 340 -17.45 -35.85 27.60
C GLU A 340 -18.85 -36.25 27.09
N ALA A 341 -18.98 -36.45 25.76
CA ALA A 341 -20.22 -36.91 25.14
C ALA A 341 -20.62 -38.34 25.58
N ALA A 342 -19.64 -39.20 25.88
CA ALA A 342 -19.86 -40.54 26.42
C ALA A 342 -20.27 -40.56 27.90
N GLY A 343 -20.36 -39.40 28.56
CA GLY A 343 -20.78 -39.30 29.97
C GLY A 343 -19.79 -39.89 30.97
N GLN A 344 -18.53 -40.12 30.57
CA GLN A 344 -17.51 -40.75 31.41
C GLN A 344 -16.83 -39.79 32.42
N GLY A 345 -17.21 -38.51 32.44
CA GLY A 345 -16.68 -37.54 33.40
C GLY A 345 -17.17 -37.72 34.85
N ASP A 346 -18.33 -38.34 35.06
CA ASP A 346 -19.06 -38.23 36.34
C ASP A 346 -18.86 -39.44 37.28
N LEU A 347 -18.54 -40.63 36.76
CA LEU A 347 -18.43 -41.86 37.57
C LEU A 347 -17.11 -42.03 38.33
N PHE A 348 -16.06 -41.29 37.96
CA PHE A 348 -14.78 -41.23 38.69
C PHE A 348 -14.53 -39.89 39.39
N GLY A 349 -15.26 -38.82 39.03
CA GLY A 349 -15.17 -37.51 39.67
C GLY A 349 -15.69 -37.48 41.12
N MET A 350 -16.65 -38.35 41.45
CA MET A 350 -17.19 -38.47 42.82
C MET A 350 -16.22 -39.09 43.84
N PHE A 351 -15.09 -39.67 43.41
CA PHE A 351 -14.09 -40.30 44.30
C PHE A 351 -12.74 -39.57 44.30
N ALA A 352 -12.61 -38.45 43.59
CA ALA A 352 -11.38 -37.67 43.48
C ALA A 352 -11.54 -36.28 44.10
N GLU A 353 -11.92 -36.21 45.38
CA GLU A 353 -11.60 -35.05 46.21
C GLU A 353 -10.09 -35.13 46.52
N ASP A 354 -9.32 -34.10 46.13
CA ASP A 354 -7.87 -33.88 46.37
C ASP A 354 -6.81 -34.35 45.35
N THR A 355 -7.17 -34.73 44.12
CA THR A 355 -6.21 -34.65 43.01
C THR A 355 -6.80 -33.87 41.86
N ALA A 356 -6.37 -32.61 41.70
CA ALA A 356 -6.52 -31.89 40.44
C ALA A 356 -6.09 -32.86 39.33
N ALA A 357 -7.01 -33.26 38.47
CA ALA A 357 -6.71 -34.13 37.34
C ALA A 357 -5.54 -33.50 36.57
N GLU A 358 -4.37 -34.11 36.64
CA GLU A 358 -3.22 -33.69 35.83
C GLU A 358 -3.66 -33.82 34.37
N GLU A 359 -3.87 -32.69 33.70
CA GLU A 359 -4.07 -32.66 32.26
C GLU A 359 -2.91 -33.46 31.63
N PRO A 360 -3.19 -34.42 30.73
CA PRO A 360 -2.15 -35.26 30.15
C PRO A 360 -1.05 -34.37 29.56
N PRO A 361 0.24 -34.72 29.75
CA PRO A 361 1.33 -33.87 29.31
C PRO A 361 1.23 -33.65 27.79
N VAL A 362 0.94 -32.41 27.41
CA VAL A 362 0.87 -32.01 26.01
C VAL A 362 2.28 -32.15 25.42
N PRO A 363 2.46 -32.88 24.30
CA PRO A 363 3.77 -32.98 23.69
C PRO A 363 4.22 -31.58 23.26
N VAL A 364 5.28 -31.06 23.88
CA VAL A 364 5.90 -29.81 23.47
C VAL A 364 6.77 -30.10 22.25
N VAL A 365 6.23 -29.82 21.08
CA VAL A 365 7.00 -29.81 19.84
C VAL A 365 7.71 -28.46 19.77
N GLU A 366 9.04 -28.45 19.95
CA GLU A 366 9.85 -27.24 19.77
C GLU A 366 10.74 -27.42 18.53
N LEU A 367 10.40 -26.69 17.48
CA LEU A 367 11.19 -26.60 16.26
C LEU A 367 11.84 -25.21 16.18
N PRO A 368 12.97 -25.05 15.47
CA PRO A 368 13.43 -23.73 15.07
C PRO A 368 12.31 -22.98 14.34
N GLU A 369 12.15 -21.68 14.65
CA GLU A 369 11.20 -20.83 13.93
C GLU A 369 11.53 -20.81 12.44
N TRP A 370 10.51 -20.57 11.61
CA TRP A 370 10.70 -20.33 10.19
C TRP A 370 11.70 -19.20 9.95
N ASP A 371 12.48 -19.32 8.89
CA ASP A 371 13.28 -18.18 8.45
C ASP A 371 12.37 -17.01 8.03
N ASP A 372 12.92 -15.80 8.01
CA ASP A 372 12.13 -14.61 7.70
C ASP A 372 11.45 -14.70 6.34
N PHE A 373 12.07 -15.34 5.34
CA PHE A 373 11.50 -15.46 4.01
C PHE A 373 10.28 -16.38 4.03
N ASP A 374 10.41 -17.58 4.62
CA ASP A 374 9.34 -18.54 4.76
C ASP A 374 8.19 -17.94 5.57
N ARG A 375 8.47 -17.30 6.72
CA ARG A 375 7.44 -16.65 7.55
C ARG A 375 6.68 -15.56 6.79
N LEU A 376 7.41 -14.67 6.12
CA LEU A 376 6.81 -13.56 5.37
C LEU A 376 6.04 -14.06 4.14
N SER A 377 6.52 -15.11 3.47
CA SER A 377 5.80 -15.76 2.36
C SER A 377 4.47 -16.35 2.83
N GLN A 378 4.46 -17.00 3.99
CA GLN A 378 3.24 -17.56 4.59
C GLN A 378 2.25 -16.46 5.00
N GLU A 379 2.72 -15.34 5.56
CA GLU A 379 1.88 -14.17 5.85
C GLU A 379 1.23 -13.64 4.57
N LYS A 380 2.01 -13.49 3.50
CA LYS A 380 1.49 -12.98 2.23
C LYS A 380 0.43 -13.90 1.63
N GLU A 381 0.57 -15.21 1.75
CA GLU A 381 -0.41 -16.16 1.21
C GLU A 381 -1.80 -15.97 1.84
N VAL A 382 -1.85 -15.71 3.15
CA VAL A 382 -3.10 -15.65 3.93
C VAL A 382 -3.60 -14.23 4.22
N LEU A 383 -2.73 -13.22 4.20
CA LEU A 383 -3.08 -11.81 4.42
C LEU A 383 -3.03 -10.98 3.13
N GLY A 384 -2.30 -11.43 2.12
CA GLY A 384 -2.03 -10.68 0.88
C GLY A 384 -0.86 -9.70 0.97
N LEU A 385 -0.28 -9.49 2.15
CA LEU A 385 0.86 -8.60 2.38
C LEU A 385 1.90 -9.20 3.33
N TYR A 386 3.10 -8.63 3.30
CA TYR A 386 4.12 -8.80 4.33
C TYR A 386 3.79 -7.89 5.52
N LEU A 387 3.26 -8.48 6.60
CA LEU A 387 2.73 -7.70 7.72
C LEU A 387 3.80 -7.37 8.76
N THR A 388 4.56 -8.38 9.18
CA THR A 388 5.53 -8.27 10.29
C THR A 388 6.92 -7.79 9.89
N GLY A 389 7.19 -7.65 8.59
CA GLY A 389 8.49 -7.23 8.09
C GLY A 389 8.51 -6.99 6.58
N HIS A 390 9.71 -6.81 6.03
CA HIS A 390 9.90 -6.64 4.58
C HIS A 390 10.94 -7.66 4.07
N PRO A 391 10.64 -8.45 3.01
CA PRO A 391 11.51 -9.55 2.55
C PRO A 391 12.95 -9.15 2.26
N ILE A 392 13.16 -7.92 1.79
CA ILE A 392 14.49 -7.39 1.50
C ILE A 392 15.42 -7.32 2.73
N GLN A 393 14.87 -7.30 3.95
CA GLN A 393 15.67 -7.18 5.16
C GLN A 393 16.61 -8.37 5.36
N GLY A 394 16.19 -9.57 4.97
CA GLY A 394 17.02 -10.79 5.08
C GLY A 394 18.29 -10.77 4.21
N VAL A 395 18.35 -9.91 3.20
CA VAL A 395 19.51 -9.72 2.30
C VAL A 395 20.13 -8.33 2.42
N MET A 396 19.67 -7.51 3.36
CA MET A 396 20.06 -6.10 3.45
C MET A 396 21.54 -5.91 3.77
N ASP A 397 22.13 -6.78 4.58
CA ASP A 397 23.56 -6.74 4.90
C ASP A 397 24.45 -7.11 3.71
N GLU A 398 23.94 -7.88 2.76
CA GLU A 398 24.62 -8.11 1.48
C GLU A 398 24.47 -6.86 0.59
N ILE A 399 23.25 -6.35 0.44
CA ILE A 399 22.92 -5.18 -0.39
C ILE A 399 23.76 -3.96 0.00
N ARG A 400 23.92 -3.69 1.30
CA ARG A 400 24.70 -2.55 1.83
C ARG A 400 26.17 -2.57 1.41
N GLN A 401 26.71 -3.71 0.98
CA GLN A 401 28.12 -3.80 0.55
C GLN A 401 28.33 -3.25 -0.87
N PHE A 402 27.30 -3.25 -1.72
CA PHE A 402 27.41 -2.84 -3.13
C PHE A 402 26.42 -1.74 -3.56
N SER A 403 25.30 -1.56 -2.84
CA SER A 403 24.33 -0.48 -3.08
C SER A 403 24.85 0.85 -2.54
N ASP A 404 24.56 1.94 -3.25
CA ASP A 404 25.03 3.28 -2.87
C ASP A 404 24.26 3.85 -1.67
N MET A 405 22.94 3.65 -1.64
CA MET A 405 22.04 4.17 -0.60
C MET A 405 20.67 3.47 -0.61
N ARG A 406 19.84 3.78 0.39
CA ARG A 406 18.43 3.34 0.50
C ARG A 406 17.49 4.27 -0.28
N PHE A 407 16.28 3.81 -0.62
CA PHE A 407 15.32 4.61 -1.40
C PHE A 407 14.85 5.88 -0.68
N GLY A 408 14.62 5.82 0.64
CA GLY A 408 14.25 7.01 1.41
C GLY A 408 15.32 8.10 1.37
N GLU A 409 16.59 7.71 1.55
CA GLU A 409 17.74 8.62 1.48
C GLU A 409 17.93 9.21 0.06
N LEU A 410 17.80 8.35 -0.97
CA LEU A 410 17.85 8.78 -2.36
C LEU A 410 16.77 9.80 -2.68
N THR A 411 15.55 9.55 -2.19
CA THR A 411 14.40 10.43 -2.42
C THR A 411 14.65 11.80 -1.79
N GLY A 412 15.04 11.86 -0.51
CA GLY A 412 15.32 13.14 0.16
C GLY A 412 16.45 13.92 -0.52
N GLN A 413 17.56 13.25 -0.88
CA GLN A 413 18.66 13.92 -1.58
C GLN A 413 18.25 14.48 -2.95
N LEU A 414 17.48 13.72 -3.72
CA LEU A 414 17.03 14.17 -5.05
C LEU A 414 15.93 15.23 -4.95
N GLU A 415 15.08 15.20 -3.93
CA GLU A 415 14.10 16.23 -3.63
C GLU A 415 14.78 17.57 -3.31
N ASP A 416 15.80 17.55 -2.44
CA ASP A 416 16.59 18.76 -2.11
C ASP A 416 17.30 19.35 -3.33
N MET A 417 17.74 18.50 -4.26
CA MET A 417 18.38 18.88 -5.51
C MET A 417 17.39 19.19 -6.64
N ALA A 418 16.09 18.95 -6.45
CA ALA A 418 15.11 19.11 -7.49
C ALA A 418 14.96 20.61 -7.85
N PRO A 419 14.99 20.97 -9.15
CA PRO A 419 14.80 22.35 -9.55
C PRO A 419 13.37 22.81 -9.19
N LYS A 420 13.28 23.87 -8.38
CA LYS A 420 12.01 24.46 -7.91
C LYS A 420 11.15 25.07 -9.03
N ALA A 421 11.72 25.32 -10.21
CA ALA A 421 11.00 25.71 -11.44
C ALA A 421 11.83 25.41 -12.71
N ASN A 422 11.20 24.84 -13.75
CA ASN A 422 11.64 24.70 -15.15
C ASN A 422 13.11 24.27 -15.46
N GLY A 423 13.86 23.74 -14.49
CA GLY A 423 15.18 23.17 -14.72
C GLY A 423 15.13 21.73 -15.23
N ARG A 424 16.13 21.31 -16.02
CA ARG A 424 16.30 19.89 -16.34
C ARG A 424 16.59 19.11 -15.04
N PRO A 425 15.91 18.00 -14.78
CA PRO A 425 16.22 17.15 -13.63
C PRO A 425 17.70 16.75 -13.69
N GLN A 426 18.45 16.99 -12.62
CA GLN A 426 19.80 16.45 -12.53
C GLN A 426 19.69 14.94 -12.34
N GLU A 427 20.19 14.19 -13.31
CA GLU A 427 20.28 12.74 -13.21
C GLU A 427 21.56 12.37 -12.44
N ARG A 428 21.40 11.54 -11.40
CA ARG A 428 22.51 10.96 -10.67
C ARG A 428 22.59 9.47 -10.98
N ASN A 429 23.74 8.99 -11.41
CA ASN A 429 23.95 7.55 -11.55
C ASN A 429 24.05 6.92 -10.15
N VAL A 430 23.25 5.89 -9.90
CA VAL A 430 23.21 5.16 -8.62
C VAL A 430 23.01 3.66 -8.86
N VAL A 431 23.54 2.85 -7.95
CA VAL A 431 23.23 1.44 -7.78
C VAL A 431 22.36 1.28 -6.55
N VAL A 432 21.17 0.73 -6.74
CA VAL A 432 20.17 0.54 -5.68
C VAL A 432 19.51 -0.82 -5.79
N ALA A 433 18.98 -1.33 -4.67
CA ALA A 433 18.28 -2.61 -4.66
C ALA A 433 16.92 -2.48 -3.99
N GLY A 434 15.93 -3.19 -4.53
CA GLY A 434 14.56 -3.18 -4.05
C GLY A 434 13.84 -4.48 -4.33
N LEU A 435 12.82 -4.79 -3.54
CA LEU A 435 11.87 -5.85 -3.80
C LEU A 435 10.91 -5.39 -4.91
N MET A 436 10.75 -6.19 -5.95
CA MET A 436 9.81 -5.88 -7.02
C MET A 436 8.37 -6.13 -6.57
N ILE A 437 7.59 -5.05 -6.50
CA ILE A 437 6.19 -5.07 -6.08
C ILE A 437 5.25 -5.22 -7.28
N GLY A 438 5.59 -4.59 -8.41
CA GLY A 438 4.75 -4.64 -9.60
C GLY A 438 5.45 -4.22 -10.89
N VAL A 439 4.88 -4.69 -11.99
CA VAL A 439 5.30 -4.38 -13.36
C VAL A 439 4.12 -3.79 -14.11
N ARG A 440 4.30 -2.60 -14.66
CA ARG A 440 3.31 -1.93 -15.51
C ARG A 440 3.84 -1.85 -16.95
N PRO A 441 3.45 -2.80 -17.82
CA PRO A 441 3.81 -2.73 -19.23
C PRO A 441 3.10 -1.55 -19.90
N ARG A 442 3.79 -0.89 -20.82
CA ARG A 442 3.27 0.20 -21.63
C ARG A 442 3.75 0.05 -23.06
N ILE A 443 2.87 0.38 -24.01
CA ILE A 443 3.25 0.49 -25.42
C ILE A 443 3.63 1.93 -25.69
N THR A 444 4.82 2.16 -26.24
CA THR A 444 5.29 3.49 -26.63
C THR A 444 4.50 3.98 -27.85
N GLN A 445 4.58 5.28 -28.16
CA GLN A 445 3.95 5.83 -29.39
C GLN A 445 4.48 5.17 -30.68
N GLN A 446 5.67 4.58 -30.62
CA GLN A 446 6.30 3.85 -31.73
C GLN A 446 5.88 2.37 -31.78
N GLY A 447 4.98 1.92 -30.90
CA GLY A 447 4.46 0.55 -30.89
C GLY A 447 5.34 -0.47 -30.13
N GLU A 448 6.43 -0.02 -29.50
CA GLU A 448 7.33 -0.90 -28.75
C GLU A 448 6.89 -1.08 -27.30
N LYS A 449 7.18 -2.24 -26.70
CA LYS A 449 6.82 -2.55 -25.31
C LYS A 449 7.91 -2.08 -24.35
N GLU A 450 7.59 -1.15 -23.48
CA GLU A 450 8.41 -0.76 -22.32
C GLU A 450 7.70 -1.18 -21.01
N ALA A 451 8.38 -1.08 -19.87
CA ALA A 451 7.75 -1.34 -18.57
C ALA A 451 8.23 -0.37 -17.48
N PHE A 452 7.32 -0.04 -16.58
CA PHE A 452 7.62 0.62 -15.32
C PHE A 452 7.59 -0.41 -14.19
N LEU A 453 8.70 -0.56 -13.48
CA LEU A 453 8.82 -1.42 -12.30
C LEU A 453 8.62 -0.56 -11.05
N LEU A 454 7.80 -1.03 -10.13
CA LEU A 454 7.68 -0.46 -8.79
C LEU A 454 8.52 -1.30 -7.83
N LEU A 455 9.51 -0.69 -7.19
CA LEU A 455 10.35 -1.35 -6.20
C LEU A 455 10.20 -0.70 -4.82
N ASP A 456 10.30 -1.54 -3.79
CA ASP A 456 10.22 -1.15 -2.38
C ASP A 456 11.42 -1.72 -1.61
N ASP A 457 12.06 -0.93 -0.78
CA ASP A 457 13.16 -1.37 0.08
C ASP A 457 12.79 -1.34 1.58
N GLY A 458 11.56 -0.96 1.91
CA GLY A 458 11.06 -0.74 3.26
C GLY A 458 11.33 0.67 3.83
N THR A 459 12.12 1.51 3.16
CA THR A 459 12.29 2.94 3.50
C THR A 459 11.61 3.88 2.52
N GLY A 460 11.30 3.41 1.32
CA GLY A 460 10.61 4.18 0.30
C GLY A 460 10.28 3.32 -0.91
N ARG A 461 9.63 3.92 -1.90
CA ARG A 461 9.32 3.30 -3.18
C ARG A 461 9.89 4.13 -4.33
N ILE A 462 10.38 3.47 -5.36
CA ILE A 462 10.84 4.12 -6.58
C ILE A 462 10.21 3.48 -7.82
N GLU A 463 9.99 4.29 -8.87
CA GLU A 463 9.54 3.80 -10.17
C GLU A 463 10.75 3.71 -11.12
N ALA A 464 11.08 2.51 -11.59
CA ALA A 464 12.17 2.27 -12.52
C ALA A 464 11.62 2.01 -13.94
N ARG A 465 12.10 2.75 -14.94
CA ARG A 465 11.72 2.58 -16.34
C ARG A 465 12.70 1.65 -17.05
N LEU A 466 12.20 0.56 -17.62
CA LEU A 466 12.91 -0.29 -18.58
C LEU A 466 12.52 0.10 -19.99
N PHE A 467 13.51 0.38 -20.83
CA PHE A 467 13.29 0.62 -22.25
C PHE A 467 12.99 -0.68 -22.99
N PRO A 468 12.47 -0.60 -24.23
CA PRO A 468 12.06 -1.79 -24.98
C PRO A 468 13.14 -2.85 -25.19
N GLU A 469 14.40 -2.45 -25.38
CA GLU A 469 15.51 -3.40 -25.53
C GLU A 469 15.78 -4.18 -24.24
N ASP A 470 15.85 -3.48 -23.10
CA ASP A 470 16.10 -4.09 -21.79
C ASP A 470 14.89 -4.92 -21.33
N TYR A 471 13.67 -4.45 -21.61
CA TYR A 471 12.46 -5.20 -21.31
C TYR A 471 12.45 -6.55 -22.03
N LYS A 472 12.83 -6.59 -23.32
CA LYS A 472 12.93 -7.87 -24.07
C LYS A 472 13.97 -8.82 -23.46
N ARG A 473 15.10 -8.29 -22.97
CA ARG A 473 16.17 -9.11 -22.36
C ARG A 473 15.81 -9.66 -20.99
N HIS A 474 15.08 -8.89 -20.18
CA HIS A 474 14.82 -9.22 -18.78
C HIS A 474 13.38 -9.65 -18.50
N ALA A 475 12.47 -9.67 -19.48
CA ALA A 475 11.05 -9.98 -19.29
C ALA A 475 10.78 -11.22 -18.44
N GLU A 476 11.54 -12.30 -18.64
CA GLU A 476 11.40 -13.56 -17.88
C GLU A 476 11.86 -13.45 -16.43
N GLN A 477 12.75 -12.49 -16.11
CA GLN A 477 13.30 -12.25 -14.78
C GLN A 477 12.43 -11.31 -13.94
N LEU A 478 11.42 -10.66 -14.53
CA LEU A 478 10.54 -9.70 -13.86
C LEU A 478 9.39 -10.40 -13.12
N GLY A 479 9.71 -11.37 -12.26
CA GLY A 479 8.74 -12.06 -11.39
C GLY A 479 8.50 -11.29 -10.09
N LYS A 480 7.23 -11.18 -9.65
CA LYS A 480 6.87 -10.51 -8.39
C LYS A 480 7.66 -11.11 -7.22
N ASP A 481 7.94 -10.29 -6.21
CA ASP A 481 8.63 -10.68 -4.97
C ASP A 481 10.10 -11.08 -5.14
N GLN A 482 10.71 -10.72 -6.27
CA GLN A 482 12.15 -10.84 -6.45
C GLN A 482 12.87 -9.56 -6.04
N VAL A 483 13.99 -9.71 -5.34
CA VAL A 483 14.91 -8.60 -5.08
C VAL A 483 15.74 -8.38 -6.33
N LEU A 484 15.66 -7.15 -6.86
CA LEU A 484 16.40 -6.72 -8.03
C LEU A 484 17.41 -5.66 -7.63
N VAL A 485 18.58 -5.72 -8.26
CA VAL A 485 19.64 -4.71 -8.17
C VAL A 485 19.63 -3.93 -9.48
N LEU A 486 19.46 -2.63 -9.38
CA LEU A 486 19.33 -1.72 -10.51
C LEU A 486 20.45 -0.70 -10.49
N GLU A 487 21.06 -0.51 -11.65
CA GLU A 487 21.99 0.59 -11.89
C GLU A 487 21.38 1.52 -12.93
N GLY A 488 21.42 2.82 -12.70
CA GLY A 488 20.80 3.76 -13.61
C GLY A 488 20.88 5.21 -13.20
N GLY A 489 20.34 6.08 -14.06
CA GLY A 489 20.19 7.51 -13.76
C GLY A 489 18.91 7.77 -12.98
N ALA A 490 19.04 8.14 -11.71
CA ALA A 490 17.93 8.52 -10.85
C ALA A 490 17.67 10.04 -10.94
N SER A 491 16.40 10.42 -10.97
CA SER A 491 15.95 11.81 -10.98
C SER A 491 14.68 11.95 -10.15
N PHE A 492 14.50 13.10 -9.51
CA PHE A 492 13.24 13.40 -8.83
C PHE A 492 12.17 13.80 -9.85
N ASP A 493 11.01 13.17 -9.77
CA ASP A 493 9.86 13.52 -10.58
C ASP A 493 8.89 14.37 -9.77
N ASN A 494 8.96 15.69 -9.97
CA ASN A 494 8.06 16.68 -9.35
C ASN A 494 6.57 16.35 -9.59
N PHE A 495 6.25 15.58 -10.63
CA PHE A 495 4.87 15.18 -10.90
C PHE A 495 4.40 14.08 -9.95
N SER A 496 5.17 12.99 -9.79
CA SER A 496 4.79 11.90 -8.89
C SER A 496 5.18 12.14 -7.43
N GLY A 497 6.06 13.11 -7.15
CA GLY A 497 6.63 13.35 -5.82
C GLY A 497 7.55 12.21 -5.38
N GLY A 498 8.18 11.53 -6.34
CA GLY A 498 9.01 10.35 -6.09
C GLY A 498 10.17 10.23 -7.08
N VAL A 499 11.02 9.24 -6.85
CA VAL A 499 12.20 9.03 -7.69
C VAL A 499 11.84 8.19 -8.91
N ARG A 500 12.24 8.68 -10.09
CA ARG A 500 12.23 7.91 -11.33
C ARG A 500 13.65 7.48 -11.67
N LEU A 501 13.85 6.16 -11.76
CA LEU A 501 15.12 5.55 -12.15
C LEU A 501 15.06 5.12 -13.62
N ARG A 502 15.97 5.65 -14.44
CA ARG A 502 16.20 5.15 -15.80
C ARG A 502 17.23 4.04 -15.74
N VAL A 503 16.78 2.80 -15.90
CA VAL A 503 17.62 1.60 -15.76
C VAL A 503 18.63 1.52 -16.91
N LYS A 504 19.89 1.24 -16.57
CA LYS A 504 20.98 0.90 -17.49
C LYS A 504 21.39 -0.56 -17.36
N SER A 505 21.36 -1.10 -16.14
CA SER A 505 21.63 -2.50 -15.85
C SER A 505 20.65 -3.01 -14.80
N LEU A 506 20.18 -4.24 -14.98
CA LEU A 506 19.28 -4.94 -14.08
C LEU A 506 19.86 -6.32 -13.80
N MET A 507 20.00 -6.64 -12.51
CA MET A 507 20.46 -7.94 -12.04
C MET A 507 19.49 -8.51 -11.02
N THR A 508 19.30 -9.82 -11.04
CA THR A 508 18.74 -10.55 -9.89
C THR A 508 19.74 -10.53 -8.74
N MET A 509 19.28 -10.85 -7.52
CA MET A 509 20.20 -10.95 -6.37
C MET A 509 21.33 -11.98 -6.61
N ASP A 510 21.06 -13.11 -7.25
CA ASP A 510 22.09 -14.11 -7.54
C ASP A 510 23.07 -13.65 -8.62
N GLN A 511 22.60 -12.95 -9.65
CA GLN A 511 23.49 -12.31 -10.62
C GLN A 511 24.36 -11.23 -9.96
N ALA A 512 23.80 -10.44 -9.04
CA ALA A 512 24.55 -9.43 -8.29
C ALA A 512 25.59 -10.08 -7.36
N ARG A 513 25.25 -11.21 -6.73
CA ARG A 513 26.22 -12.01 -5.96
C ARG A 513 27.36 -12.49 -6.84
N GLU A 514 27.09 -13.02 -8.02
CA GLU A 514 28.14 -13.48 -8.93
C GLU A 514 29.02 -12.33 -9.45
N ALA A 515 28.41 -11.20 -9.81
CA ALA A 515 29.11 -10.05 -10.35
C ALA A 515 29.96 -9.31 -9.30
N TYR A 516 29.45 -9.18 -8.08
CA TYR A 516 30.09 -8.40 -7.03
C TYR A 516 30.85 -9.24 -5.99
N ALA A 517 30.74 -10.57 -5.99
CA ALA A 517 31.45 -11.40 -5.01
C ALA A 517 32.96 -11.30 -5.15
N ARG A 518 33.60 -11.03 -4.01
CA ARG A 518 35.06 -11.02 -3.87
C ARG A 518 35.57 -12.35 -3.30
N GLU A 519 34.90 -12.86 -2.28
CA GLU A 519 35.26 -14.09 -1.58
C GLU A 519 34.06 -14.65 -0.79
N LEU A 520 33.94 -15.96 -0.75
CA LEU A 520 33.06 -16.69 0.16
C LEU A 520 33.89 -17.20 1.34
N ARG A 521 33.59 -16.77 2.55
CA ARG A 521 34.31 -17.18 3.77
C ARG A 521 33.45 -18.10 4.62
N LEU A 522 33.99 -19.28 4.91
CA LEU A 522 33.39 -20.29 5.78
C LEU A 522 34.18 -20.34 7.09
N VAL A 523 33.48 -20.23 8.22
CA VAL A 523 34.07 -20.49 9.55
C VAL A 523 33.58 -21.85 10.00
N LEU A 524 34.53 -22.78 10.16
CA LEU A 524 34.23 -24.16 10.56
C LEU A 524 34.62 -24.38 12.01
N GLY A 525 33.73 -25.02 12.76
CA GLY A 525 33.93 -25.32 14.17
C GLY A 525 34.88 -26.50 14.40
N GLU A 526 35.26 -26.70 15.66
CA GLU A 526 36.27 -27.70 16.08
C GLU A 526 35.87 -29.15 15.78
N GLY A 527 34.57 -29.42 15.60
CA GLY A 527 34.02 -30.73 15.24
C GLY A 527 33.96 -31.04 13.74
N PHE A 528 34.52 -30.19 12.87
CA PHE A 528 34.44 -30.37 11.42
C PHE A 528 35.42 -31.47 10.93
N GLY A 529 34.99 -32.73 11.05
CA GLY A 529 35.77 -33.91 10.68
C GLY A 529 35.73 -34.27 9.18
N PRO A 530 36.36 -35.39 8.78
CA PRO A 530 36.44 -35.85 7.39
C PRO A 530 35.07 -36.03 6.70
N GLU A 531 34.05 -36.49 7.41
CA GLU A 531 32.69 -36.59 6.87
C GLU A 531 32.09 -35.21 6.53
N GLY A 532 32.37 -34.20 7.36
CA GLY A 532 31.94 -32.81 7.11
C GLY A 532 32.59 -32.25 5.85
N VAL A 533 33.86 -32.58 5.61
CA VAL A 533 34.57 -32.22 4.37
C VAL A 533 33.90 -32.86 3.16
N GLY A 534 33.55 -34.15 3.22
CA GLY A 534 32.82 -34.83 2.14
C GLY A 534 31.50 -34.12 1.80
N ARG A 535 30.68 -33.82 2.83
CA ARG A 535 29.42 -33.09 2.64
C ARG A 535 29.62 -31.68 2.09
N LEU A 536 30.67 -30.97 2.52
CA LEU A 536 31.02 -29.65 1.98
C LEU A 536 31.38 -29.73 0.49
N VAL A 537 32.13 -30.76 0.08
CA VAL A 537 32.43 -31.01 -1.32
C VAL A 537 31.15 -31.24 -2.12
N ASP A 538 30.23 -32.06 -1.61
CA ASP A 538 28.96 -32.34 -2.26
C ASP A 538 28.07 -31.09 -2.37
N VAL A 539 28.11 -30.22 -1.36
CA VAL A 539 27.36 -28.95 -1.38
C VAL A 539 27.97 -27.95 -2.36
N LEU A 540 29.29 -27.87 -2.48
CA LEU A 540 29.97 -26.96 -3.40
C LEU A 540 29.95 -27.45 -4.86
N ALA A 541 29.94 -28.75 -5.10
CA ALA A 541 30.08 -29.34 -6.43
C ALA A 541 29.07 -28.82 -7.49
N PRO A 542 27.77 -28.66 -7.20
CA PRO A 542 26.78 -28.19 -8.17
C PRO A 542 26.96 -26.72 -8.58
N PHE A 543 27.71 -25.94 -7.81
CA PHE A 543 27.90 -24.49 -8.02
C PHE A 543 29.26 -24.17 -8.63
N ARG A 544 29.95 -25.19 -9.13
CA ARG A 544 31.22 -25.07 -9.86
C ARG A 544 31.01 -25.34 -11.35
N PRO A 545 31.82 -24.74 -12.24
CA PRO A 545 32.82 -23.71 -11.97
C PRO A 545 32.20 -22.32 -11.73
N GLY A 546 32.92 -21.43 -11.07
CA GLY A 546 32.52 -20.02 -10.97
C GLY A 546 33.70 -19.07 -10.74
N ARG A 547 33.42 -17.82 -10.36
CA ARG A 547 34.45 -16.77 -10.23
C ARG A 547 34.91 -16.52 -8.80
N CYS A 548 34.06 -16.82 -7.81
CA CYS A 548 34.28 -16.46 -6.42
C CYS A 548 35.22 -17.47 -5.72
N PRO A 549 36.36 -17.03 -5.15
CA PRO A 549 37.23 -17.89 -4.36
C PRO A 549 36.59 -18.24 -3.00
N VAL A 550 36.80 -19.47 -2.56
CA VAL A 550 36.31 -19.96 -1.27
C VAL A 550 37.44 -19.98 -0.25
N LEU A 551 37.22 -19.33 0.88
CA LEU A 551 38.14 -19.24 2.02
C LEU A 551 37.54 -20.02 3.19
N VAL A 552 38.36 -20.84 3.83
CA VAL A 552 37.97 -21.63 4.99
C VAL A 552 38.83 -21.20 6.17
N ASP A 553 38.17 -20.67 7.20
CA ASP A 553 38.78 -20.45 8.51
C ASP A 553 38.53 -21.68 9.37
N LEU A 554 39.62 -22.30 9.80
CA LEU A 554 39.64 -23.49 10.64
C LEU A 554 40.13 -23.09 12.03
N ARG A 555 39.44 -23.58 13.07
CA ARG A 555 39.97 -23.57 14.43
C ARG A 555 40.07 -25.00 14.92
N ASN A 556 41.22 -25.36 15.46
CA ASN A 556 41.33 -26.48 16.39
C ASN A 556 41.62 -25.90 17.78
N GLY A 557 41.44 -26.67 18.84
CA GLY A 557 41.67 -26.22 20.22
C GLY A 557 43.08 -25.69 20.53
N HIS A 558 44.00 -25.68 19.56
CA HIS A 558 45.39 -25.24 19.70
C HIS A 558 45.79 -24.10 18.74
N ALA A 559 45.11 -23.91 17.62
CA ALA A 559 45.48 -22.97 16.56
C ALA A 559 44.29 -22.58 15.68
N ARG A 560 44.41 -21.41 15.06
CA ARG A 560 43.50 -20.93 14.00
C ARG A 560 44.28 -20.74 12.71
N GLY A 561 43.70 -21.18 11.60
CA GLY A 561 44.31 -21.07 10.28
C GLY A 561 43.28 -20.65 9.24
N ARG A 562 43.74 -19.96 8.21
CA ARG A 562 42.93 -19.62 7.04
C ARG A 562 43.51 -20.31 5.82
N MET A 563 42.66 -20.98 5.07
CA MET A 563 43.02 -21.65 3.83
C MET A 563 42.19 -21.08 2.68
N VAL A 564 42.85 -20.70 1.59
CA VAL A 564 42.19 -20.38 0.32
C VAL A 564 42.11 -21.67 -0.48
N LEU A 565 40.92 -22.08 -0.91
CA LEU A 565 40.79 -23.25 -1.78
C LEU A 565 41.36 -22.93 -3.16
N GLY A 566 41.92 -23.94 -3.83
CA GLY A 566 42.52 -23.78 -5.16
C GLY A 566 41.50 -23.37 -6.24
N ASP A 567 41.98 -22.92 -7.40
CA ASP A 567 41.12 -22.33 -8.45
C ASP A 567 40.00 -23.26 -8.96
N GLY A 568 40.20 -24.59 -8.91
CA GLY A 568 39.16 -25.58 -9.22
C GLY A 568 37.99 -25.65 -8.22
N TRP A 569 38.05 -24.87 -7.15
CA TRP A 569 37.00 -24.75 -6.13
C TRP A 569 36.29 -23.39 -6.13
N ARG A 570 36.52 -22.56 -7.17
CA ARG A 570 35.75 -21.34 -7.33
C ARG A 570 34.30 -21.65 -7.67
N ILE A 571 33.38 -20.89 -7.07
CA ILE A 571 31.93 -21.12 -7.14
C ILE A 571 31.20 -19.90 -7.71
N GLY A 572 30.01 -20.15 -8.26
CA GLY A 572 29.00 -19.13 -8.53
C GLY A 572 28.10 -18.98 -7.29
N PRO A 573 28.23 -17.89 -6.51
CA PRO A 573 27.48 -17.77 -5.27
C PRO A 573 25.98 -17.53 -5.55
N SER A 574 25.13 -18.35 -4.94
CA SER A 574 23.67 -18.22 -5.03
C SER A 574 23.03 -18.31 -3.65
N GLY A 575 21.79 -17.84 -3.52
CA GLY A 575 21.03 -17.96 -2.28
C GLY A 575 20.87 -19.41 -1.82
N GLU A 576 20.68 -20.33 -2.76
CA GLU A 576 20.59 -21.76 -2.48
C GLU A 576 21.87 -22.32 -1.89
N LEU A 577 23.04 -21.98 -2.46
CA LEU A 577 24.33 -22.41 -1.93
C LEU A 577 24.53 -21.90 -0.50
N LEU A 578 24.27 -20.62 -0.25
CA LEU A 578 24.43 -20.02 1.08
C LEU A 578 23.53 -20.70 2.11
N ARG A 579 22.27 -21.01 1.75
CA ARG A 579 21.34 -21.74 2.62
C ARG A 579 21.84 -23.16 2.93
N ARG A 580 22.25 -23.92 1.90
CA ARG A 580 22.79 -25.28 2.07
C ARG A 580 24.03 -25.30 2.97
N LEU A 581 24.91 -24.31 2.83
CA LEU A 581 26.11 -24.17 3.67
C LEU A 581 25.78 -23.83 5.12
N ARG A 582 24.79 -22.97 5.37
CA ARG A 582 24.36 -22.60 6.75
C ARG A 582 23.69 -23.76 7.48
N LEU A 583 23.04 -24.67 6.75
CA LEU A 583 22.42 -25.88 7.30
C LEU A 583 23.42 -27.02 7.53
N LEU A 584 24.67 -26.86 7.08
CA LEU A 584 25.67 -27.92 7.12
C LEU A 584 26.24 -28.04 8.55
N PRO A 585 26.12 -29.21 9.20
CA PRO A 585 26.60 -29.38 10.58
C PRO A 585 28.09 -29.05 10.71
N GLY A 586 28.44 -28.24 11.72
CA GLY A 586 29.81 -27.81 11.99
C GLY A 586 30.26 -26.55 11.22
N VAL A 587 29.43 -25.99 10.33
CA VAL A 587 29.64 -24.64 9.81
C VAL A 587 29.08 -23.63 10.81
N GLU A 588 29.94 -22.82 11.40
CA GLU A 588 29.55 -21.81 12.39
C GLU A 588 29.10 -20.51 11.72
N ARG A 589 29.74 -20.14 10.60
CA ARG A 589 29.41 -18.90 9.88
C ARG A 589 29.71 -19.00 8.38
N VAL A 590 28.85 -18.37 7.59
CA VAL A 590 28.99 -18.23 6.14
C VAL A 590 28.88 -16.75 5.77
N ASP A 591 29.99 -16.16 5.35
CA ASP A 591 30.06 -14.75 4.96
C ASP A 591 30.40 -14.61 3.48
N LEU A 592 29.51 -14.00 2.69
CA LEU A 592 29.82 -13.58 1.32
C LEU A 592 30.24 -12.11 1.34
N LYS A 593 31.46 -11.82 0.88
CA LYS A 593 31.99 -10.46 0.80
C LYS A 593 31.88 -9.94 -0.62
N HIS A 594 31.31 -8.75 -0.77
CA HIS A 594 31.13 -8.10 -2.06
C HIS A 594 32.10 -6.92 -2.22
N ALA A 595 32.52 -6.64 -3.45
CA ALA A 595 33.14 -5.38 -3.83
C ALA A 595 32.06 -4.30 -4.01
N ARG A 596 32.42 -3.02 -3.81
CA ARG A 596 31.54 -1.93 -4.22
C ARG A 596 31.32 -2.00 -5.74
N ALA A 597 30.10 -1.72 -6.20
CA ALA A 597 29.75 -1.81 -7.61
C ALA A 597 30.71 -1.04 -8.52
N ALA A 598 31.09 0.18 -8.13
CA ALA A 598 32.07 1.00 -8.86
C ALA A 598 33.46 0.36 -9.00
N ALA A 599 33.88 -0.50 -8.05
CA ALA A 599 35.17 -1.19 -8.08
C ALA A 599 35.10 -2.56 -8.76
N ALA A 600 33.90 -3.16 -8.85
CA ALA A 600 33.69 -4.44 -9.51
C ALA A 600 33.65 -4.31 -11.05
N LEU A 601 33.03 -3.25 -11.56
CA LEU A 601 32.96 -2.97 -13.01
C LEU A 601 34.34 -2.78 -13.66
N ALA A 602 35.30 -2.21 -12.93
CA ALA A 602 36.68 -2.06 -13.38
C ALA A 602 37.43 -3.40 -13.52
N ARG A 603 36.91 -4.51 -12.97
CA ARG A 603 37.50 -5.85 -13.10
C ARG A 603 36.89 -6.69 -14.21
N THR A 604 35.79 -6.24 -14.81
CA THR A 604 35.12 -6.93 -15.92
C THR A 604 35.60 -6.46 -17.30
N GLU A 605 36.38 -5.37 -17.35
CA GLU A 605 36.98 -4.84 -18.58
C GLU A 605 38.43 -5.33 -18.82
N ASP A 606 39.01 -6.06 -17.85
CA ASP A 606 40.28 -6.82 -17.95
C ASP A 606 39.96 -8.33 -18.05
#